data_AF-A0A4R4TJC4-F1
#
_entry.id   AF-A0A4R4TJC4-F1
#
_cell.length_a   1.000
_cell.length_b   1.000
_cell.length_c   1.000
_cell.angle_alpha   90.00
_cell.angle_beta   90.00
_cell.angle_gamma   90.00
#
_symmetry.space_group_name_H-M   'P 1'
#
loop_
_entity.id
_entity.type
_entity.pdbx_description
1 polymer ?
#
loop_
_entity_poly.entity_id
_entity_poly.type
_entity_poly.pdbx_seq_one_letter_code
_entity_poly.pdbx_strand_id
1 'polypeptide(L)'
;MLYIQGDAADPVVGQRVCSEDDGIVELSLHLVGENIEFEKRFLLWRVEAGHGQPSREIRLGVTPDGYTTPHPLTVPLDATTTYELRADFAWGGYGYLTFRPEQLAAGNVVFGSEQTESRQEYDDRDGQDFGCCVDD
;
A
#
# COMPACT_ATOMS: atom_id res chain seq x y z
N MET A 1 -3.93 6.18 6.68
CA MET A 1 -2.56 6.31 6.12
C MET A 1 -2.20 5.03 5.37
N LEU A 2 -1.50 5.10 4.23
CA LEU A 2 -1.04 3.93 3.47
C LEU A 2 0.33 3.47 3.97
N TYR A 3 0.54 2.16 4.04
CA TYR A 3 1.84 1.55 4.34
C TYR A 3 2.06 0.29 3.53
N ILE A 4 3.29 -0.21 3.49
CA ILE A 4 3.63 -1.53 2.96
C ILE A 4 4.54 -2.29 3.94
N GLN A 5 4.33 -3.58 4.07
CA GLN A 5 5.07 -4.46 4.97
C GLN A 5 5.27 -5.85 4.36
N GLY A 6 5.93 -6.74 5.10
CA GLY A 6 6.17 -8.13 4.71
C GLY A 6 7.61 -8.37 4.30
N ASP A 7 7.84 -9.36 3.45
CA ASP A 7 9.13 -9.56 2.82
C ASP A 7 9.11 -9.14 1.34
N ALA A 8 10.28 -9.08 0.71
CA ALA A 8 10.42 -8.69 -0.69
C ALA A 8 9.66 -9.60 -1.67
N ALA A 9 9.38 -10.86 -1.30
CA ALA A 9 8.71 -11.83 -2.15
C ALA A 9 7.18 -11.78 -2.00
N ASP A 10 6.69 -11.36 -0.84
CA ASP A 10 5.26 -11.29 -0.51
C ASP A 10 4.87 -9.99 0.20
N PRO A 11 4.90 -8.84 -0.50
CA PRO A 11 4.54 -7.56 0.10
C PRO A 11 3.05 -7.47 0.37
N VAL A 12 2.69 -6.86 1.51
CA VAL A 12 1.31 -6.52 1.86
C VAL A 12 1.18 -5.01 1.98
N VAL A 13 0.24 -4.44 1.22
CA VAL A 13 -0.12 -3.03 1.28
C VAL A 13 -1.28 -2.88 2.25
N GLY A 14 -1.15 -1.99 3.23
CA GLY A 14 -2.14 -1.79 4.25
C GLY A 14 -2.59 -0.34 4.40
N GLN A 15 -3.81 -0.15 4.89
CA GLN A 15 -4.34 1.13 5.32
C GLN A 15 -4.50 1.12 6.85
N ARG A 16 -3.97 2.15 7.53
CA ARG A 16 -4.34 2.48 8.91
C ARG A 16 -5.69 3.19 8.96
N VAL A 17 -6.55 2.78 9.88
CA VAL A 17 -7.98 3.12 9.93
C VAL A 17 -8.43 3.44 11.36
N CYS A 18 -9.28 4.45 11.52
CA CYS A 18 -9.94 4.75 12.80
C CYS A 18 -11.37 4.17 12.89
N SER A 19 -11.98 3.68 11.80
CA SER A 19 -13.35 3.14 11.78
C SER A 19 -13.43 1.77 11.10
N GLU A 20 -14.50 0.99 11.34
CA GLU A 20 -14.72 -0.34 10.76
C GLU A 20 -15.07 -0.31 9.25
N ASP A 21 -15.64 0.79 8.76
CA ASP A 21 -16.17 0.91 7.39
C ASP A 21 -15.16 1.44 6.36
N ASP A 22 -13.91 1.64 6.78
CA ASP A 22 -12.83 2.14 5.94
C ASP A 22 -12.02 1.00 5.26
N GLY A 23 -11.61 1.24 4.02
CA GLY A 23 -10.68 0.34 3.31
C GLY A 23 -10.25 0.87 1.93
N ILE A 24 -9.38 0.12 1.27
CA ILE A 24 -8.77 0.44 -0.03
C ILE A 24 -9.74 0.04 -1.14
N VAL A 25 -10.38 0.99 -1.83
CA VAL A 25 -11.29 0.65 -2.94
C VAL A 25 -10.57 0.46 -4.26
N GLU A 26 -9.40 1.05 -4.42
CA GLU A 26 -8.53 0.84 -5.57
C GLU A 26 -7.08 0.84 -5.10
N LEU A 27 -6.27 -0.05 -5.66
CA LEU A 27 -4.83 -0.06 -5.47
C LEU A 27 -4.12 -0.21 -6.82
N SER A 28 -3.13 0.64 -7.07
CA SER A 28 -2.33 0.61 -8.28
C SER A 28 -0.84 0.70 -7.96
N LEU A 29 -0.07 -0.13 -8.67
CA LEU A 29 1.39 -0.19 -8.60
C LEU A 29 1.98 0.35 -9.89
N HIS A 30 2.93 1.26 -9.77
CA HIS A 30 3.63 1.87 -10.88
C HIS A 30 5.13 1.68 -10.75
N LEU A 31 5.79 1.50 -11.89
CA LEU A 31 7.24 1.65 -12.01
C LEU A 31 7.59 3.14 -12.02
N VAL A 32 8.51 3.56 -11.14
CA VAL A 32 9.08 4.91 -11.17
C VAL A 32 10.35 4.89 -12.03
N GLY A 33 10.32 5.59 -13.16
CA GLY A 33 11.51 5.74 -14.02
C GLY A 33 12.61 6.60 -13.36
N GLU A 34 13.86 6.41 -13.79
CA GLU A 34 15.04 7.13 -13.26
C GLU A 34 14.98 8.66 -13.47
N ASN A 35 14.17 9.12 -14.42
CA ASN A 35 13.86 10.53 -14.60
C ASN A 35 12.49 10.81 -14.02
N ILE A 36 12.49 11.36 -12.79
CA ILE A 36 11.34 11.69 -11.94
C ILE A 36 10.57 12.90 -12.52
N GLU A 37 10.13 12.80 -13.76
CA GLU A 37 8.96 13.53 -14.22
C GLU A 37 7.77 12.59 -14.03
N PHE A 38 6.75 13.05 -13.28
CA PHE A 38 5.51 12.33 -12.98
C PHE A 38 4.86 11.65 -14.20
N GLU A 39 5.19 12.14 -15.41
CA GLU A 39 4.64 11.70 -16.70
C GLU A 39 5.13 10.33 -17.17
N LYS A 40 6.14 9.70 -16.54
CA LYS A 40 6.69 8.39 -16.95
C LYS A 40 6.42 7.25 -15.97
N ARG A 41 5.24 7.25 -15.34
CA ARG A 41 4.79 6.13 -14.49
C ARG A 41 4.17 5.05 -15.35
N PHE A 42 4.73 3.84 -15.30
CA PHE A 42 4.17 2.68 -16.02
C PHE A 42 3.34 1.85 -15.06
N LEU A 43 2.04 1.71 -15.34
CA LEU A 43 1.14 0.85 -14.56
C LEU A 43 1.56 -0.61 -14.71
N LEU A 44 1.89 -1.25 -13.59
CA LEU A 44 2.30 -2.66 -13.53
C LEU A 44 1.18 -3.56 -13.03
N TRP A 45 0.36 -3.06 -12.10
CA TRP A 45 -0.70 -3.83 -11.48
C TRP A 45 -1.79 -2.89 -10.95
N ARG A 46 -3.05 -3.32 -11.06
CA ARG A 46 -4.22 -2.60 -10.55
C ARG A 46 -5.29 -3.57 -10.08
N VAL A 47 -5.82 -3.31 -8.89
CA VAL A 47 -7.01 -3.96 -8.35
C VAL A 47 -8.05 -2.94 -7.95
N GLU A 48 -9.31 -3.28 -8.16
CA GLU A 48 -10.46 -2.42 -7.91
C GLU A 48 -11.54 -3.22 -7.18
N ALA A 49 -12.07 -2.66 -6.10
CA ALA A 49 -13.19 -3.23 -5.38
C ALA A 49 -14.43 -3.23 -6.29
N GLY A 50 -15.11 -4.37 -6.36
CA GLY A 50 -16.44 -4.48 -6.96
C GLY A 50 -17.53 -4.05 -5.97
N HIS A 51 -18.69 -4.70 -6.04
CA HIS A 51 -19.80 -4.50 -5.10
C HIS A 51 -19.57 -5.11 -3.69
N GLY A 52 -18.31 -5.25 -3.27
CA GLY A 52 -17.90 -5.90 -2.02
C GLY A 52 -17.45 -4.91 -0.93
N GLN A 53 -17.08 -5.45 0.24
CA GLN A 53 -16.48 -4.66 1.31
C GLN A 53 -15.01 -4.32 0.98
N PRO A 54 -14.60 -3.05 1.11
CA PRO A 54 -13.20 -2.67 0.93
C PRO A 54 -12.27 -3.40 1.91
N SER A 55 -11.18 -3.94 1.38
CA SER A 55 -10.09 -4.55 2.13
C SER A 55 -9.15 -3.51 2.71
N ARG A 56 -8.68 -3.74 3.92
CA ARG A 56 -7.68 -2.89 4.59
C ARG A 56 -6.26 -3.28 4.25
N GLU A 57 -6.06 -4.55 3.96
CA GLU A 57 -4.78 -5.12 3.58
C GLU A 57 -4.95 -5.87 2.27
N ILE A 58 -4.04 -5.62 1.34
CA ILE A 58 -4.02 -6.25 0.03
C ILE A 58 -2.60 -6.74 -0.20
N ARG A 59 -2.47 -8.06 -0.36
CA ARG A 59 -1.22 -8.67 -0.81
C ARG A 59 -0.95 -8.27 -2.26
N LEU A 60 0.25 -7.75 -2.50
CA LEU A 60 0.63 -7.22 -3.81
C LEU A 60 0.64 -8.36 -4.85
N GLY A 61 -0.02 -8.12 -5.99
CA GLY A 61 -0.16 -9.11 -7.06
C GLY A 61 -1.26 -10.15 -6.85
N VAL A 62 -1.96 -10.14 -5.72
CA VAL A 62 -3.10 -11.03 -5.44
C VAL A 62 -4.41 -10.26 -5.53
N THR A 63 -5.42 -10.86 -6.16
CA THR A 63 -6.78 -10.32 -6.20
C THR A 63 -7.51 -10.69 -4.90
N PRO A 64 -7.88 -9.74 -4.03
CA PRO A 64 -8.69 -10.06 -2.86
C PRO A 64 -10.12 -10.45 -3.25
N ASP A 65 -10.83 -11.11 -2.33
CA ASP A 65 -12.26 -11.41 -2.52
C ASP A 65 -13.06 -10.11 -2.67
N GLY A 66 -13.98 -10.10 -3.64
CA GLY A 66 -14.78 -8.91 -3.96
C GLY A 66 -14.05 -7.87 -4.81
N TYR A 67 -12.82 -8.12 -5.24
CA TYR A 67 -12.06 -7.27 -6.16
C TYR A 67 -12.01 -7.86 -7.56
N THR A 68 -11.75 -6.98 -8.51
CA THR A 68 -11.33 -7.33 -9.87
C THR A 68 -9.89 -6.85 -10.08
N THR A 69 -9.20 -7.47 -11.04
CA THR A 69 -7.81 -7.13 -11.38
C THR A 69 -7.73 -6.75 -12.86
N PRO A 70 -8.03 -5.49 -13.20
CA PRO A 70 -7.98 -5.03 -14.60
C PRO A 70 -6.59 -5.14 -15.21
N HIS A 71 -5.53 -5.01 -14.39
CA HIS A 71 -4.15 -5.12 -14.81
C HIS A 71 -3.41 -6.07 -13.86
N PRO A 72 -3.19 -7.35 -14.23
CA PRO A 72 -2.50 -8.31 -13.37
C PRO A 72 -0.99 -8.04 -13.33
N LEU A 73 -0.35 -8.37 -12.20
CA LEU A 73 1.09 -8.30 -12.08
C LEU A 73 1.70 -9.48 -12.84
N THR A 74 2.37 -9.19 -13.95
CA THR A 74 2.91 -10.22 -14.86
C THR A 74 4.41 -10.44 -14.71
N VAL A 75 5.09 -9.58 -13.95
CA VAL A 75 6.54 -9.63 -13.74
C VAL A 75 6.86 -9.55 -12.24
N PRO A 76 7.89 -10.27 -11.76
CA PRO A 76 8.39 -10.08 -10.40
C PRO A 76 8.90 -8.66 -10.18
N LEU A 77 8.82 -8.18 -8.94
CA LEU A 77 9.44 -6.90 -8.55
C LEU A 77 10.95 -7.08 -8.40
N ASP A 78 11.71 -6.14 -8.98
CA ASP A 78 13.15 -6.04 -8.82
C ASP A 78 13.48 -5.39 -7.48
N ALA A 79 14.41 -5.99 -6.74
CA ALA A 79 14.69 -5.59 -5.36
C ALA A 79 15.22 -4.15 -5.21
N THR A 80 15.91 -3.63 -6.23
CA THR A 80 16.58 -2.33 -6.22
C THR A 80 15.76 -1.22 -6.88
N THR A 81 14.69 -1.61 -7.58
CA THR A 81 13.82 -0.71 -8.31
C THR A 81 12.85 -0.01 -7.35
N THR A 82 12.69 1.30 -7.55
CA THR A 82 11.69 2.07 -6.80
C THR A 82 10.34 1.94 -7.47
N TYR A 83 9.37 1.47 -6.70
CA TYR A 83 7.97 1.39 -7.10
C TYR A 83 7.16 2.43 -6.36
N GLU A 84 6.01 2.72 -6.93
CA GLU A 84 5.03 3.61 -6.37
C GLU A 84 3.71 2.88 -6.21
N LEU A 85 3.12 3.00 -5.02
CA LEU A 85 1.76 2.57 -4.73
C LEU A 85 0.87 3.78 -4.57
N ARG A 86 -0.29 3.72 -5.22
CA ARG A 86 -1.39 4.64 -5.02
C ARG A 86 -2.63 3.85 -4.66
N ALA A 87 -3.26 4.26 -3.56
CA ALA A 87 -4.52 3.70 -3.09
C ALA A 87 -5.59 4.78 -3.07
N ASP A 88 -6.79 4.48 -3.55
CA ASP A 88 -7.97 5.29 -3.26
C ASP A 88 -8.76 4.58 -2.15
N PHE A 89 -9.29 5.35 -1.21
CA PHE A 89 -9.96 4.84 -0.01
C PHE A 89 -11.47 5.06 -0.06
N ALA A 90 -12.22 4.19 0.61
CA ALA A 90 -13.69 4.23 0.65
C ALA A 90 -14.26 5.55 1.19
N TRP A 91 -13.56 6.19 2.14
CA TRP A 91 -13.95 7.50 2.69
C TRP A 91 -13.73 8.69 1.75
N GLY A 92 -13.24 8.46 0.53
CA GLY A 92 -13.08 9.48 -0.52
C GLY A 92 -11.71 10.16 -0.57
N GLY A 93 -10.74 9.68 0.21
CA GLY A 93 -9.35 10.13 0.13
C GLY A 93 -8.45 9.21 -0.69
N TYR A 94 -7.18 9.58 -0.81
CA TYR A 94 -6.15 8.76 -1.44
C TYR A 94 -4.88 8.70 -0.60
N GLY A 95 -4.13 7.63 -0.77
CA GLY A 95 -2.82 7.40 -0.18
C GLY A 95 -1.77 7.17 -1.27
N TYR A 96 -0.54 7.55 -0.96
CA TYR A 96 0.60 7.42 -1.86
C TYR A 96 1.83 7.00 -1.06
N LEU A 97 2.61 6.05 -1.58
CA LEU A 97 3.93 5.73 -1.06
C LEU A 97 4.86 5.26 -2.17
N THR A 98 6.16 5.42 -1.95
CA THR A 98 7.20 4.76 -2.76
C THR A 98 8.00 3.82 -1.89
N PHE A 99 8.47 2.71 -2.48
CA PHE A 99 9.28 1.73 -1.77
C PHE A 99 10.20 0.99 -2.75
N ARG A 100 11.27 0.39 -2.21
CA ARG A 100 12.05 -0.65 -2.89
C ARG A 100 11.81 -1.98 -2.19
N PRO A 101 11.64 -3.11 -2.89
CA PRO A 101 11.40 -4.39 -2.23
C PRO A 101 12.50 -4.80 -1.25
N GLU A 102 13.76 -4.39 -1.46
CA GLU A 102 14.86 -4.63 -0.51
C GLU A 102 14.66 -3.99 0.87
N GLN A 103 13.76 -3.01 1.00
CA GLN A 103 13.42 -2.37 2.27
C GLN A 103 12.43 -3.20 3.11
N LEU A 104 11.77 -4.18 2.50
CA LEU A 104 10.80 -5.06 3.15
C LEU A 104 11.51 -6.25 3.80
N ALA A 105 12.01 -6.02 5.01
CA ALA A 105 12.40 -7.11 5.90
C ALA A 105 11.19 -7.57 6.73
N ALA A 106 11.15 -8.86 7.06
CA ALA A 106 10.07 -9.42 7.87
C ALA A 106 9.90 -8.64 9.18
N GLY A 107 8.69 -8.12 9.41
CA GLY A 107 8.36 -7.32 10.59
C GLY A 107 8.64 -5.82 10.46
N ASN A 108 9.09 -5.33 9.30
CA ASN A 108 9.26 -3.89 9.03
C ASN A 108 8.12 -3.33 8.16
N VAL A 109 7.89 -2.03 8.33
CA VAL A 109 6.88 -1.24 7.62
C VAL A 109 7.53 -0.05 6.92
N VAL A 110 7.12 0.24 5.68
CA VAL A 110 7.50 1.44 4.91
C VAL A 110 6.30 2.36 4.78
N PHE A 111 6.51 3.65 5.04
CA PHE A 111 5.47 4.70 5.03
C PHE A 111 5.81 5.91 4.15
N GLY A 112 6.98 5.91 3.48
CA GLY A 112 7.47 6.98 2.60
C GLY A 112 8.85 6.67 2.03
N SER A 113 9.49 7.63 1.33
CA SER A 113 10.78 7.43 0.66
C SER A 113 11.85 6.92 1.62
N GLU A 114 12.15 5.63 1.52
CA GLU A 114 13.18 4.88 2.26
C GLU A 114 13.07 4.85 3.78
N GLN A 115 11.97 5.36 4.36
CA GLN A 115 11.77 5.28 5.81
C GLN A 115 11.17 3.92 6.17
N THR A 116 11.87 3.19 7.03
CA THR A 116 11.45 1.91 7.59
C THR A 116 11.35 2.02 9.11
N GLU A 117 10.37 1.36 9.70
CA GLU A 117 10.26 1.17 11.14
C GLU A 117 9.78 -0.25 11.46
N SER A 118 9.93 -0.70 12.71
CA SER A 118 9.40 -1.99 13.11
C SER A 118 7.86 -1.97 13.18
N ARG A 119 7.22 -3.12 12.95
CA ARG A 119 5.76 -3.25 13.03
C ARG A 119 5.22 -2.89 14.42
N GLN A 120 5.95 -3.27 15.47
CA GLN A 120 5.57 -2.95 16.83
C GLN A 120 5.57 -1.45 17.08
N GLU A 121 6.65 -0.75 16.71
CA GLU A 121 6.73 0.71 16.85
C GLU A 121 5.67 1.41 16.01
N TYR A 122 5.42 0.91 14.80
CA TYR A 122 4.32 1.38 13.97
C TYR A 122 2.99 1.27 14.70
N ASP A 123 2.62 0.09 15.21
CA ASP A 123 1.35 -0.19 15.88
C ASP A 123 1.17 0.69 17.15
N ASP A 124 2.23 0.93 17.91
CA ASP A 124 2.19 1.73 19.15
C ASP A 124 1.88 3.23 18.93
N ARG A 125 1.98 3.72 17.68
CA ARG A 125 1.80 5.13 17.31
C ARG A 125 0.38 5.52 16.89
N ASP A 126 -0.59 4.59 16.96
CA ASP A 126 -1.97 4.71 16.40
C ASP A 126 -2.68 5.98 16.86
N GLY A 127 -2.66 6.24 18.16
CA GLY A 127 -3.30 7.42 18.75
C GLY A 127 -2.49 8.72 18.63
N GLN A 128 -1.15 8.64 18.64
CA GLN A 128 -0.28 9.82 18.74
C GLN A 128 -0.05 10.53 17.41
N ASP A 129 0.21 9.79 16.33
CA ASP A 129 0.64 10.41 15.07
C ASP A 129 -0.49 10.62 14.07
N PHE A 130 -1.60 9.91 14.26
CA PHE A 130 -2.67 9.86 13.28
C PHE A 130 -4.02 10.32 13.84
N GLY A 131 -4.05 10.75 15.10
CA GLY A 131 -5.21 11.41 15.71
C GLY A 131 -6.43 10.51 15.85
N CYS A 132 -6.28 9.18 15.85
CA CYS A 132 -7.36 8.25 16.20
C CYS A 132 -7.59 8.30 17.71
N CYS A 133 -8.04 9.44 18.23
CA CYS A 133 -8.77 9.45 19.49
C CYS A 133 -10.14 8.85 19.19
N VAL A 134 -10.36 7.60 19.62
CA VAL A 134 -11.72 7.17 19.92
C VAL A 134 -12.20 8.14 21.01
N ASP A 135 -13.14 9.01 20.69
CA ASP A 135 -13.83 9.79 21.71
C ASP A 135 -14.39 8.78 22.74
N ASP A 136 -13.94 8.87 24.00
CA ASP A 136 -14.45 8.13 25.16
C ASP A 136 -15.94 8.44 25.41
#